data_AF-A0A8T5MFR5-F1
#
_entry.id   AF-A0A8T5MFR5-F1
#
_cell.length_a   1.000
_cell.length_b   1.000
_cell.length_c   1.000
_cell.angle_alpha   90.00
_cell.angle_beta   90.00
_cell.angle_gamma   90.00
#
_symmetry.space_group_name_H-M   'P 1'
#
loop_
_entity.id
_entity.type
_entity.pdbx_description
1 polymer ?
#
loop_
_entity_poly.entity_id
_entity_poly.type
_entity_poly.pdbx_seq_one_letter_code
_entity_poly.pdbx_strand_id
1 'polypeptide(L)'
;MKKEKKKPKVVLSKLWAWTILVILAILDASLDMIFSNSQGLQNFFWKPIADFFGIQSAILGVPLLLMVFFVVVKFGAFLERKTEKIQYAEELVLTTLVILYGLFDLWLILVYFFNFTLFKSHFYLIPIFIIIGTAYSWWAEKKLKK
;
A
#
# COMPACT_ATOMS: atom_id res chain seq x y z
N MET A 1 29.29 -22.91 -1.97
CA MET A 1 28.78 -21.67 -1.33
C MET A 1 28.04 -20.84 -2.38
N LYS A 2 26.70 -20.83 -2.38
CA LYS A 2 25.91 -19.95 -3.28
C LYS A 2 26.14 -18.52 -2.80
N LYS A 3 26.76 -17.67 -3.62
CA LYS A 3 26.86 -16.22 -3.38
C LYS A 3 25.44 -15.68 -3.25
N GLU A 4 25.00 -15.31 -2.04
CA GLU A 4 23.81 -14.50 -1.86
C GLU A 4 24.02 -13.21 -2.65
N LYS A 5 23.30 -13.06 -3.76
CA LYS A 5 23.26 -11.79 -4.49
C LYS A 5 22.74 -10.75 -3.50
N LYS A 6 23.62 -9.82 -3.10
CA LYS A 6 23.26 -8.68 -2.23
C LYS A 6 21.98 -8.06 -2.78
N LYS A 7 20.95 -7.96 -1.93
CA LYS A 7 19.70 -7.32 -2.32
C LYS A 7 20.00 -5.90 -2.81
N PRO A 8 19.52 -5.52 -3.99
CA PRO A 8 19.72 -4.17 -4.50
C PRO A 8 19.07 -3.17 -3.53
N LYS A 9 19.80 -2.12 -3.15
CA LYS A 9 19.36 -1.05 -2.22
C LYS A 9 18.12 -0.26 -2.71
N VAL A 10 17.58 -0.61 -3.87
CA VAL A 10 16.54 0.11 -4.60
C VAL A 10 15.14 -0.27 -4.11
N VAL A 11 14.98 -1.48 -3.57
CA VAL A 11 13.72 -1.98 -3.01
C VAL A 11 13.93 -2.36 -1.55
N LEU A 12 12.88 -2.21 -0.75
CA LEU A 12 12.89 -2.63 0.64
C LEU A 12 13.00 -4.16 0.73
N SER A 13 13.60 -4.63 1.83
CA SER A 13 13.55 -6.07 2.12
C SER A 13 12.09 -6.46 2.37
N LYS A 14 11.70 -7.65 1.92
CA LYS A 14 10.34 -8.16 2.11
C LYS A 14 9.86 -8.04 3.57
N LEU A 15 10.72 -8.34 4.54
CA LEU A 15 10.40 -8.22 5.96
C LEU A 15 10.11 -6.76 6.33
N TRP A 16 11.03 -5.84 6.01
CA TRP A 16 10.87 -4.42 6.33
C TRP A 16 9.66 -3.80 5.64
N ALA A 17 9.43 -4.13 4.37
CA ALA A 17 8.31 -3.60 3.62
C ALA A 17 6.97 -4.08 4.19
N TRP A 18 6.85 -5.35 4.59
CA TRP A 18 5.66 -5.84 5.28
C TRP A 18 5.48 -5.19 6.65
N THR A 19 6.55 -5.05 7.44
CA THR A 19 6.49 -4.37 8.74
C THR A 19 5.99 -2.94 8.58
N ILE A 20 6.54 -2.19 7.63
CA ILE A 20 6.11 -0.81 7.36
C ILE A 20 4.65 -0.79 6.89
N LEU A 21 4.26 -1.69 5.98
CA LEU A 21 2.88 -1.75 5.48
C LEU A 21 1.87 -2.08 6.59
N VAL A 22 2.21 -2.95 7.54
CA VAL A 22 1.37 -3.22 8.71
C VAL A 22 1.22 -1.98 9.58
N ILE A 23 2.32 -1.26 9.83
CA ILE A 23 2.28 -0.01 10.61
C ILE A 23 1.39 1.04 9.91
N LEU A 24 1.55 1.20 8.60
CA LEU A 24 0.73 2.12 7.80
C LEU A 24 -0.75 1.71 7.81
N ALA A 25 -1.08 0.43 7.61
CA ALA A 25 -2.46 -0.04 7.67
C ALA A 25 -3.13 0.17 9.03
N ILE A 26 -2.39 -0.01 10.13
CA ILE A 26 -2.88 0.29 11.48
C ILE A 26 -3.07 1.80 11.65
N LEU A 27 -2.13 2.61 11.17
CA LEU A 27 -2.19 4.06 11.23
C LEU A 27 -3.42 4.59 10.49
N ASP A 28 -3.61 4.18 9.24
CA ASP A 28 -4.78 4.50 8.42
C ASP A 28 -6.10 4.16 9.13
N ALA A 29 -6.24 2.92 9.61
CA ALA A 29 -7.43 2.49 10.34
C ALA A 29 -7.65 3.27 11.65
N SER A 30 -6.56 3.67 12.32
CA SER A 30 -6.63 4.50 13.52
C SER A 30 -7.06 5.93 13.19
N LEU A 31 -6.56 6.51 12.11
CA LEU A 31 -6.96 7.83 11.61
C LEU A 31 -8.42 7.83 11.18
N ASP A 32 -8.89 6.80 10.47
CA ASP A 32 -10.30 6.66 10.08
C ASP A 32 -11.22 6.51 11.31
N MET A 33 -10.80 5.71 12.30
CA MET A 33 -11.56 5.59 13.55
C MET A 33 -11.66 6.92 14.30
N ILE A 34 -10.57 7.68 14.41
CA ILE A 34 -10.51 8.94 15.18
C ILE A 34 -11.25 10.07 14.47
N PHE A 35 -11.06 10.22 13.15
CA PHE A 35 -11.49 11.42 12.43
C PHE A 35 -12.79 11.24 11.64
N SER A 36 -13.13 10.01 11.25
CA SER A 36 -14.34 9.71 10.46
C SER A 36 -15.32 8.79 11.20
N ASN A 37 -14.99 8.34 12.41
CA ASN A 37 -15.76 7.35 13.18
C ASN A 37 -15.99 6.04 12.40
N SER A 38 -14.93 5.54 11.74
CA SER A 38 -14.94 4.33 10.90
C SER A 38 -15.87 4.41 9.66
N GLN A 39 -16.11 5.62 9.12
CA GLN A 39 -16.90 5.77 7.90
C GLN A 39 -16.24 5.15 6.67
N GLY A 40 -14.91 4.96 6.66
CA GLY A 40 -14.22 4.25 5.60
C GLY A 40 -14.76 2.84 5.38
N LEU A 41 -15.20 2.18 6.46
CA LEU A 41 -15.80 0.85 6.46
C LEU A 41 -17.22 0.82 5.86
N GLN A 42 -17.92 1.95 5.84
CA GLN A 42 -19.31 2.06 5.37
C GLN A 42 -19.42 2.27 3.84
N ASN A 43 -18.29 2.40 3.14
CA ASN A 43 -18.27 2.54 1.69
C ASN A 43 -18.82 1.30 0.97
N PHE A 44 -19.37 1.48 -0.23
CA PHE A 44 -20.03 0.45 -1.04
C PHE A 44 -19.20 -0.84 -1.20
N PHE A 45 -17.88 -0.72 -1.31
CA PHE A 45 -16.97 -1.87 -1.43
C PHE A 45 -16.72 -2.60 -0.11
N TRP A 46 -16.57 -1.87 1.00
CA TRP A 46 -16.15 -2.43 2.28
C TRP A 46 -17.30 -2.89 3.15
N LYS A 47 -18.45 -2.20 3.09
CA LYS A 47 -19.64 -2.51 3.87
C LYS A 47 -20.12 -3.97 3.75
N PRO A 48 -20.35 -4.54 2.55
CA PRO A 48 -20.83 -5.92 2.45
C PRO A 48 -19.83 -6.94 3.01
N ILE A 49 -18.53 -6.63 2.89
CA ILE A 49 -17.45 -7.47 3.40
C ILE A 49 -17.41 -7.36 4.94
N ALA A 50 -17.49 -6.15 5.48
CA ALA A 50 -17.53 -5.90 6.91
C ALA A 50 -18.74 -6.56 7.58
N ASP A 51 -19.92 -6.46 6.98
CA ASP A 51 -21.15 -7.08 7.47
C ASP A 51 -21.03 -8.61 7.46
N PHE A 52 -20.44 -9.20 6.40
CA PHE A 52 -20.23 -10.65 6.30
C PHE A 52 -19.28 -11.19 7.40
N PHE A 53 -18.24 -10.43 7.73
CA PHE A 53 -17.26 -10.81 8.76
C PHE A 53 -17.58 -10.26 10.16
N GLY A 54 -18.67 -9.51 10.34
CA GLY A 54 -19.03 -8.88 11.62
C GLY A 54 -18.03 -7.83 12.10
N ILE A 55 -17.34 -7.13 11.18
CA ILE A 55 -16.32 -6.13 11.50
C ILE A 55 -17.01 -4.82 11.86
N GLN A 56 -16.89 -4.40 13.12
CA GLN A 56 -17.56 -3.20 13.65
C GLN A 56 -16.66 -1.95 13.71
N SER A 57 -15.36 -2.09 13.46
CA SER A 57 -14.41 -0.97 13.46
C SER A 57 -13.34 -1.13 12.39
N ALA A 58 -12.82 0.00 11.89
CA ALA A 58 -11.76 0.02 10.88
C ALA A 58 -10.51 -0.78 11.30
N ILE A 59 -10.15 -0.71 12.59
CA ILE A 59 -8.99 -1.43 13.15
C ILE A 59 -9.16 -2.95 13.05
N LEU A 60 -10.37 -3.46 13.31
CA LEU A 60 -10.66 -4.90 13.18
C LEU A 60 -10.64 -5.36 11.71
N GLY A 61 -10.77 -4.42 10.75
CA GLY A 61 -10.63 -4.68 9.32
C GLY A 61 -9.18 -4.79 8.83
N VAL A 62 -8.18 -4.38 9.63
CA VAL A 62 -6.76 -4.38 9.23
C VAL A 62 -6.27 -5.78 8.80
N PRO A 63 -6.54 -6.88 9.52
CA PRO A 63 -6.10 -8.21 9.08
C PRO A 63 -6.65 -8.59 7.70
N LEU A 64 -7.89 -8.22 7.41
CA LEU A 64 -8.53 -8.48 6.14
C LEU A 64 -7.90 -7.65 5.02
N LEU A 65 -7.65 -6.36 5.27
CA LEU A 65 -6.93 -5.49 4.35
C LEU A 65 -5.52 -6.02 4.02
N LEU A 66 -4.80 -6.51 5.04
CA LEU A 66 -3.49 -7.13 4.85
C LEU A 66 -3.56 -8.42 4.02
N MET A 67 -4.63 -9.21 4.14
CA MET A 67 -4.86 -10.35 3.25
C MET A 67 -5.06 -9.91 1.80
N VAL A 68 -5.82 -8.84 1.56
CA VAL A 68 -5.98 -8.27 0.22
C VAL A 68 -4.62 -7.82 -0.33
N PHE A 69 -3.81 -7.11 0.46
CA PHE A 69 -2.46 -6.73 0.04
C PHE A 69 -1.57 -7.94 -0.26
N PHE A 70 -1.69 -9.01 0.52
CA PHE A 70 -0.94 -10.23 0.26
C PHE A 70 -1.27 -10.81 -1.12
N VAL A 71 -2.55 -10.89 -1.46
CA VAL A 71 -3.00 -11.37 -2.78
C VAL A 71 -2.51 -10.44 -3.89
N VAL A 72 -2.67 -9.12 -3.73
CA VAL A 72 -2.21 -8.12 -4.72
C VAL A 72 -0.70 -8.21 -4.95
N VAL A 73 0.10 -8.31 -3.89
CA VAL A 73 1.56 -8.43 -3.99
C VAL A 73 1.96 -9.72 -4.69
N LYS A 74 1.30 -10.85 -4.35
CA LYS A 74 1.58 -12.14 -4.99
C LYS A 74 1.21 -12.14 -6.46
N PHE A 75 0.03 -11.62 -6.80
CA PHE A 75 -0.44 -11.56 -8.18
C PHE A 75 0.38 -10.58 -9.01
N GLY A 76 0.64 -9.38 -8.50
CA GLY A 76 1.49 -8.38 -9.15
C GLY A 76 2.89 -8.91 -9.39
N ALA A 77 3.50 -9.55 -8.40
CA ALA A 77 4.83 -10.12 -8.57
C ALA A 77 4.86 -11.31 -9.54
N PHE A 78 3.77 -12.07 -9.63
CA PHE A 78 3.64 -13.12 -10.64
C PHE A 78 3.59 -12.53 -12.05
N LEU A 79 2.82 -11.46 -12.27
CA LEU A 79 2.77 -10.75 -13.54
C LEU A 79 4.15 -10.21 -13.92
N GLU A 80 4.80 -9.47 -13.01
CA GLU A 80 6.15 -8.91 -13.19
C GLU A 80 7.21 -9.97 -13.51
N ARG A 81 7.15 -11.14 -12.89
CA ARG A 81 8.04 -12.25 -13.23
C ARG A 81 7.75 -12.82 -14.62
N LYS A 82 6.48 -12.84 -15.03
CA LYS A 82 6.05 -13.40 -16.31
C LYS A 82 6.35 -12.47 -17.48
N THR A 83 6.14 -11.17 -17.32
CA THR A 83 6.33 -10.16 -18.36
C THR A 83 7.78 -9.70 -18.41
N GLU A 84 8.34 -9.28 -17.27
CA GLU A 84 9.60 -8.53 -17.19
C GLU A 84 10.77 -9.33 -16.61
N LYS A 85 10.53 -10.58 -16.20
CA LYS A 85 11.53 -11.53 -15.66
C LYS A 85 12.35 -10.97 -14.48
N ILE A 86 11.73 -10.13 -13.66
CA ILE A 86 12.39 -9.49 -12.52
C ILE A 86 12.56 -10.48 -11.35
N GLN A 87 13.80 -10.71 -10.92
CA GLN A 87 14.11 -11.65 -9.83
C GLN A 87 13.54 -11.20 -8.47
N TYR A 88 13.42 -9.88 -8.24
CA TYR A 88 12.93 -9.25 -7.01
C TYR A 88 11.53 -8.62 -7.15
N ALA A 89 10.67 -9.22 -7.98
CA ALA A 89 9.34 -8.68 -8.30
C ALA A 89 8.43 -8.48 -7.07
N GLU A 90 8.48 -9.38 -6.08
CA GLU A 90 7.67 -9.23 -4.85
C GLU A 90 8.12 -8.01 -4.05
N GLU A 91 9.43 -7.82 -3.87
CA GLU A 91 9.98 -6.64 -3.20
C GLU A 91 9.67 -5.35 -3.94
N LEU A 92 9.68 -5.35 -5.28
CA LEU A 92 9.32 -4.19 -6.10
C LEU A 92 7.86 -3.77 -5.88
N VAL A 93 6.93 -4.71 -6.02
CA VAL A 93 5.48 -4.46 -5.84
C VAL A 93 5.20 -4.01 -4.40
N LEU A 94 5.79 -4.70 -3.42
CA LEU A 94 5.58 -4.38 -2.01
C LEU A 94 6.17 -3.01 -1.63
N THR A 95 7.35 -2.64 -2.16
CA THR A 95 7.92 -1.31 -1.93
C THR A 95 7.10 -0.21 -2.58
N THR A 96 6.61 -0.45 -3.80
CA THR A 96 5.70 0.47 -4.49
C THR A 96 4.42 0.68 -3.67
N LEU A 97 3.84 -0.41 -3.15
CA LEU A 97 2.65 -0.35 -2.31
C LEU A 97 2.91 0.47 -1.03
N VAL A 98 4.05 0.26 -0.36
CA VAL A 98 4.44 1.05 0.83
C VAL A 98 4.55 2.54 0.50
N ILE A 99 5.13 2.91 -0.64
CA ILE A 99 5.25 4.32 -1.05
C ILE A 99 3.87 4.94 -1.26
N LEU A 100 2.98 4.25 -2.00
CA LEU A 100 1.64 4.75 -2.28
C LEU A 100 0.81 4.88 -1.01
N TYR A 101 0.83 3.86 -0.16
CA TYR A 101 0.09 3.86 1.10
C TYR A 101 0.63 4.91 2.07
N GLY A 102 1.96 5.05 2.17
CA GLY A 102 2.58 6.08 3.02
C GLY A 102 2.26 7.50 2.58
N LEU A 103 2.17 7.75 1.26
CA LEU A 103 1.73 9.04 0.75
C LEU A 103 0.25 9.31 1.01
N PHE A 104 -0.59 8.26 0.98
CA PHE A 104 -1.99 8.38 1.34
C PHE A 104 -2.17 8.72 2.82
N ASP A 105 -1.50 8.00 3.72
CA ASP A 105 -1.53 8.27 5.15
C ASP A 105 -1.03 9.70 5.45
N LEU A 106 0.05 10.11 4.79
CA LEU A 106 0.59 11.46 4.93
C LEU A 106 -0.41 12.52 4.46
N TRP A 107 -1.13 12.29 3.36
CA TRP A 107 -2.21 13.16 2.93
C TRP A 107 -3.37 13.19 3.93
N LEU A 108 -3.79 12.04 4.48
CA LEU A 108 -4.84 12.00 5.51
C LEU A 108 -4.44 12.84 6.72
N ILE A 109 -3.19 12.71 7.18
CA ILE A 109 -2.64 13.54 8.27
C ILE A 109 -2.70 15.02 7.88
N LEU A 110 -2.29 15.40 6.68
CA LEU A 110 -2.33 16.80 6.22
C LEU A 110 -3.75 17.37 6.16
N VAL A 111 -4.72 16.59 5.68
CA VAL A 111 -6.12 17.03 5.61
C VAL A 111 -6.71 17.17 7.01
N TYR A 112 -6.52 16.18 7.89
CA TYR A 112 -7.14 16.18 9.22
C TYR A 112 -6.46 17.12 10.22
N PHE A 113 -5.13 17.22 10.23
CA PHE A 113 -4.40 18.07 11.19
C PHE A 113 -4.21 19.51 10.72
N PHE A 114 -3.93 19.71 9.43
CA PHE A 114 -3.59 21.04 8.90
C PHE A 114 -4.74 21.70 8.12
N ASN A 115 -5.92 21.06 8.09
CA ASN A 115 -7.11 21.52 7.37
C ASN A 115 -6.80 21.89 5.90
N PHE A 116 -5.92 21.12 5.27
CA PHE A 116 -5.44 21.40 3.92
C PHE A 116 -6.59 21.22 2.91
N THR A 117 -7.11 22.34 2.39
CA THR A 117 -8.36 22.39 1.61
C THR A 117 -8.21 22.01 0.14
N LEU A 118 -6.97 21.98 -0.38
CA LEU A 118 -6.69 21.82 -1.81
C LEU A 118 -7.09 20.45 -2.36
N PHE A 119 -7.19 19.43 -1.50
CA PHE A 119 -7.55 18.06 -1.88
C PHE A 119 -8.45 17.44 -0.80
N LYS A 120 -9.70 17.89 -0.64
CA LYS A 120 -10.64 17.23 0.30
C LYS A 120 -11.15 15.88 -0.20
N SER A 121 -11.12 15.65 -1.52
CA SER A 121 -11.52 14.38 -2.10
C SER A 121 -10.31 13.52 -2.44
N HIS A 122 -10.31 12.29 -1.93
CA HIS A 122 -9.28 11.29 -2.23
C HIS A 122 -9.21 10.95 -3.73
N PHE A 123 -10.27 11.20 -4.52
CA PHE A 123 -10.26 10.97 -5.96
C PHE A 123 -9.20 11.78 -6.70
N TYR A 124 -8.85 12.97 -6.23
CA TYR A 124 -7.80 13.80 -6.82
C TYR A 124 -6.39 13.26 -6.57
N LEU A 125 -6.22 12.39 -5.57
CA LEU A 125 -4.94 11.72 -5.33
C LEU A 125 -4.71 10.54 -6.25
N ILE A 126 -5.76 9.94 -6.82
CA ILE A 126 -5.64 8.74 -7.66
C ILE A 126 -4.67 9.01 -8.84
N PRO A 127 -4.78 10.09 -9.63
CA PRO A 127 -3.82 10.38 -10.68
C PRO A 127 -2.39 10.59 -10.16
N ILE A 128 -2.24 11.25 -9.00
CA ILE A 128 -0.95 11.50 -8.37
C ILE A 128 -0.29 10.17 -7.96
N PHE A 129 -1.05 9.28 -7.34
CA PHE A 129 -0.58 7.94 -6.96
C PHE A 129 -0.22 7.09 -8.17
N ILE A 130 -1.00 7.16 -9.25
CA ILE A 130 -0.65 6.46 -10.49
C ILE A 130 0.71 6.98 -11.00
N ILE A 131 0.88 8.30 -11.11
CA ILE A 131 2.14 8.89 -11.60
C ILE A 131 3.33 8.48 -10.72
N ILE A 132 3.20 8.62 -9.39
CA ILE A 132 4.29 8.32 -8.47
C ILE A 132 4.60 6.82 -8.47
N GLY A 133 3.58 5.98 -8.40
CA GLY A 133 3.71 4.53 -8.40
C GLY A 133 4.41 4.05 -9.66
N THR A 134 3.91 4.44 -10.84
CA THR A 134 4.49 4.04 -12.12
C THR A 134 5.90 4.60 -12.30
N ALA A 135 6.16 5.85 -11.93
CA ALA A 135 7.49 6.46 -12.04
C ALA A 135 8.52 5.71 -11.16
N TYR A 136 8.17 5.40 -9.92
CA TYR A 136 9.03 4.64 -9.02
C TYR A 136 9.24 3.22 -9.53
N SER A 137 8.17 2.50 -9.90
CA SER A 137 8.27 1.11 -10.37
C SER A 137 9.14 1.02 -11.62
N TRP A 138 8.95 1.93 -12.58
CA TRP A 138 9.75 1.96 -13.82
C TRP A 138 11.24 2.26 -13.54
N TRP A 139 11.52 3.23 -12.68
CA TRP A 139 12.90 3.55 -12.28
C TRP A 139 13.57 2.38 -11.56
N ALA A 140 12.86 1.76 -10.62
CA ALA A 140 13.36 0.66 -9.82
C ALA A 140 13.60 -0.59 -10.68
N GLU A 141 12.66 -0.93 -11.57
CA GLU A 141 12.80 -1.99 -12.56
C GLU A 141 14.06 -1.81 -13.41
N LYS A 142 14.28 -0.61 -13.97
CA LYS A 142 15.47 -0.30 -14.79
C LYS A 142 16.78 -0.50 -14.02
N LYS A 143 16.76 -0.29 -12.70
CA LYS A 143 17.91 -0.52 -11.81
C LYS A 143 18.08 -1.98 -11.42
N LEU A 144 17.00 -2.76 -11.36
CA LEU A 144 17.00 -4.18 -11.02
C LEU A 144 17.39 -5.08 -12.19
N LYS A 145 17.15 -4.63 -13.43
CA LYS A 145 17.55 -5.32 -14.67
C LYS A 145 19.01 -5.10 -15.07
N LYS A 146 19.68 -4.09 -14.49
CA LYS A 146 21.11 -3.81 -14.69
C LYS A 146 21.96 -4.60 -13.70
#